data_AF-A0A132ALJ9-F1
#
_entry.id   AF-A0A132ALJ9-F1
#
_cell.length_a   1.000
_cell.length_b   1.000
_cell.length_c   1.000
_cell.angle_alpha   90.00
_cell.angle_beta   90.00
_cell.angle_gamma   90.00
#
_symmetry.space_group_name_H-M   'P 1'
#
loop_
_entity.id
_entity.type
_entity.pdbx_description
1 polymer ?
#
loop_
_entity_poly.entity_id
_entity_poly.type
_entity_poly.pdbx_seq_one_letter_code
_entity_poly.pdbx_strand_id
1 'polypeptide(L)'
;MPIDLHLPLIDRVFRTNVDGLDFAMRDYNTMIHCNTLEQDALECLEAYGSRRGSRLCKEFIADFTECVTQFYQKERVTQMKRERIKQVLRGERKPMEVFDSIKPPRDSFQHGPFIN
;
A
#
# COMPACT_ATOMS: atom_id res chain seq x y z
N MET A 1 -25.50 18.29 29.52
CA MET A 1 -24.06 18.01 29.51
C MET A 1 -23.87 16.52 29.29
N PRO A 2 -23.39 16.14 28.10
CA PRO A 2 -22.24 15.25 28.05
C PRO A 2 -21.17 15.79 27.10
N ILE A 3 -19.92 15.44 27.39
CA ILE A 3 -18.71 15.94 26.75
C ILE A 3 -18.40 15.03 25.55
N ASP A 4 -18.40 15.61 24.35
CA ASP A 4 -18.09 14.92 23.10
C ASP A 4 -16.59 14.56 23.02
N LEU A 5 -16.30 13.27 23.15
CA LEU A 5 -14.95 12.69 23.20
C LEU A 5 -14.28 12.54 21.81
N HIS A 6 -14.72 13.28 20.80
CA HIS A 6 -14.30 13.09 19.40
C HIS A 6 -13.29 14.10 18.85
N LEU A 7 -12.97 15.17 19.59
CA LEU A 7 -12.00 16.18 19.16
C LEU A 7 -10.53 16.04 19.64
N PRO A 8 -10.12 15.15 20.56
CA PRO A 8 -8.71 15.10 20.99
C PRO A 8 -7.81 14.21 20.10
N LEU A 9 -8.36 13.44 19.16
CA LEU A 9 -7.57 12.59 18.24
C LEU A 9 -6.95 13.39 17.08
N ILE A 10 -7.68 14.38 16.54
CA ILE A 10 -7.26 15.11 15.34
C ILE A 10 -6.11 16.09 15.67
N ASP A 11 -6.16 16.71 16.83
CA ASP A 11 -5.16 17.71 17.24
C ASP A 11 -3.84 17.08 17.73
N ARG A 12 -3.89 15.81 18.18
CA ARG A 12 -2.70 15.05 18.57
C ARG A 12 -1.91 14.54 17.35
N VAL A 13 -2.58 14.26 16.24
CA VAL A 13 -1.93 13.91 14.96
C VAL A 13 -1.19 15.11 14.36
N PHE A 14 -1.67 16.34 14.53
CA PHE A 14 -1.01 17.50 13.92
C PHE A 14 0.20 18.03 14.71
N ARG A 15 0.26 17.82 16.04
CA ARG A 15 1.35 18.35 16.88
C ARG A 15 2.49 17.38 17.19
N THR A 16 2.33 16.06 17.00
CA THR A 16 3.42 15.09 17.23
C THR A 16 4.24 14.77 15.97
N ASN A 17 3.96 15.39 14.83
CA ASN A 17 4.57 15.04 13.53
C ASN A 17 5.62 16.04 13.03
N VAL A 18 6.14 16.94 13.87
CA VAL A 18 7.32 17.76 13.51
C VAL A 18 8.61 17.27 14.17
N ASP A 19 8.53 16.62 15.34
CA ASP A 19 9.72 16.12 16.07
C ASP A 19 9.70 14.59 16.30
N GLY A 20 8.78 13.88 15.62
CA GLY A 20 8.63 12.43 15.71
C GLY A 20 9.49 11.70 14.69
N LEU A 21 10.76 11.51 15.02
CA LEU A 21 11.72 10.59 14.39
C LEU A 21 11.26 9.11 14.36
N ASP A 22 9.97 8.82 14.54
CA ASP A 22 9.36 7.48 14.58
C ASP A 22 8.77 7.03 13.22
N PHE A 23 8.87 7.84 12.16
CA PHE A 23 8.73 7.34 10.78
C PHE A 23 9.96 6.50 10.34
N ALA A 24 11.03 6.49 11.15
CA ALA A 24 12.35 5.96 10.80
C ALA A 24 12.54 4.43 11.00
N MET A 25 11.46 3.66 11.17
CA MET A 25 11.54 2.19 11.21
C MET A 25 10.60 1.53 10.20
N ARG A 26 10.45 2.14 9.03
CA ARG A 26 10.02 1.42 7.84
C ARG A 26 11.23 0.82 7.15
N ASP A 27 11.07 -0.41 6.65
CA ASP A 27 12.07 -1.14 5.91
C ASP A 27 12.72 -0.21 4.86
N TYR A 28 14.05 -0.13 4.79
CA TYR A 28 14.76 0.72 3.81
C TYR A 28 14.22 0.50 2.39
N ASN A 29 13.85 -0.74 2.07
CA ASN A 29 13.21 -1.12 0.82
C ASN A 29 11.86 -0.42 0.59
N THR A 30 11.03 -0.29 1.63
CA THR A 30 9.74 0.43 1.51
C THR A 30 9.94 1.92 1.27
N MET A 31 10.98 2.52 1.86
CA MET A 31 11.34 3.91 1.57
C MET A 31 11.78 4.07 0.11
N ILE A 32 12.62 3.17 -0.43
CA ILE A 32 13.04 3.25 -1.84
C ILE A 32 11.85 3.14 -2.80
N HIS A 33 10.93 2.21 -2.55
CA HIS A 33 9.83 1.95 -3.48
C HIS A 33 8.72 3.00 -3.45
N CYS A 34 8.47 3.64 -2.29
CA CYS A 34 7.40 4.63 -2.15
C CYS A 34 7.89 6.09 -2.25
N ASN A 35 9.19 6.32 -2.44
CA ASN A 35 9.79 7.67 -2.45
C ASN A 35 9.13 8.62 -3.47
N THR A 36 8.81 8.15 -4.67
CA THR A 36 8.18 9.02 -5.70
C THR A 36 6.80 9.48 -5.27
N LEU A 37 6.00 8.60 -4.67
CA LEU A 37 4.66 8.93 -4.18
C LEU A 37 4.71 9.82 -2.93
N GLU A 38 5.74 9.63 -2.10
CA GLU A 38 6.02 10.52 -0.98
C GLU A 38 6.33 11.93 -1.46
N GLN A 39 7.19 12.04 -2.49
CA GLN A 39 7.57 13.32 -3.08
C GLN A 39 6.35 14.03 -3.68
N ASP A 40 5.51 13.35 -4.47
CA ASP A 40 4.30 13.94 -5.05
C ASP A 40 3.33 14.46 -3.97
N ALA A 41 3.17 13.70 -2.88
CA ALA A 41 2.32 14.10 -1.76
C ALA A 41 2.88 15.33 -1.02
N LEU A 42 4.20 15.39 -0.82
CA LEU A 42 4.88 16.51 -0.18
C LEU A 42 4.82 17.78 -1.04
N GLU A 43 5.09 17.68 -2.34
CA GLU A 43 5.01 18.82 -3.27
C GLU A 43 3.61 19.43 -3.29
N CYS A 44 2.56 18.60 -3.29
CA CYS A 44 1.18 19.08 -3.19
C CYS A 44 0.91 19.78 -1.85
N LEU A 45 1.37 19.20 -0.73
CA LEU A 45 1.18 19.79 0.60
C LEU A 45 1.95 21.10 0.77
N GLU A 46 3.13 21.22 0.16
CA GLU A 46 3.93 22.45 0.13
C GLU A 46 3.20 23.55 -0.66
N ALA A 47 2.63 23.22 -1.81
CA ALA A 47 1.91 24.18 -2.66
C ALA A 47 0.62 24.73 -2.00
N TYR A 48 -0.16 23.88 -1.32
CA TYR A 48 -1.49 24.26 -0.80
C TYR A 48 -1.54 24.49 0.73
N GLY A 49 -0.50 24.07 1.45
CA GLY A 49 -0.44 24.08 2.91
C GLY A 49 -1.40 23.07 3.57
N SER A 50 -1.18 22.81 4.87
CA SER A 50 -1.88 21.75 5.61
C SER A 50 -3.42 21.85 5.57
N ARG A 51 -3.99 23.06 5.71
CA ARG A 51 -5.45 23.24 5.81
C ARG A 51 -6.19 22.88 4.53
N ARG A 52 -5.73 23.37 3.38
CA ARG A 52 -6.37 23.12 2.08
C ARG A 52 -5.86 21.81 1.46
N GLY A 53 -4.60 21.46 1.71
CA GLY A 53 -3.95 20.24 1.24
C GLY A 53 -4.66 18.97 1.70
N SER A 54 -5.27 18.95 2.89
CA SER A 54 -6.05 17.80 3.36
C SER A 54 -7.18 17.35 2.41
N ARG A 55 -7.74 18.26 1.61
CA ARG A 55 -8.78 17.94 0.62
C ARG A 55 -8.24 17.86 -0.79
N LEU A 56 -7.36 18.80 -1.17
CA LEU A 56 -6.84 18.89 -2.54
C LEU A 56 -5.81 17.79 -2.84
N CYS A 57 -4.96 17.45 -1.86
CA CYS A 57 -3.91 16.44 -2.00
C CYS A 57 -4.36 15.04 -1.56
N LYS A 58 -5.68 14.82 -1.45
CA LYS A 58 -6.22 13.56 -0.91
C LYS A 58 -5.78 12.35 -1.71
N GLU A 59 -5.72 12.47 -3.04
CA GLU A 59 -5.35 11.38 -3.94
C GLU A 59 -3.88 10.99 -3.75
N PHE A 60 -2.95 11.96 -3.78
CA PHE A 60 -1.53 11.71 -3.52
C PHE A 60 -1.26 11.11 -2.14
N ILE A 61 -1.94 11.61 -1.11
CA ILE A 61 -1.84 11.04 0.24
C ILE A 61 -2.38 9.62 0.27
N ALA A 62 -3.51 9.35 -0.39
CA ALA A 62 -4.09 8.01 -0.47
C ALA A 62 -3.13 7.03 -1.16
N ASP A 63 -2.52 7.41 -2.27
CA ASP A 63 -1.57 6.57 -3.01
C ASP A 63 -0.31 6.28 -2.19
N PHE A 64 0.25 7.29 -1.52
CA PHE A 64 1.37 7.07 -0.60
C PHE A 64 0.99 6.12 0.54
N THR A 65 -0.19 6.29 1.14
CA THR A 65 -0.66 5.40 2.20
C THR A 65 -0.94 3.98 1.70
N GLU A 66 -1.38 3.80 0.45
CA GLU A 66 -1.55 2.50 -0.18
C GLU A 66 -0.19 1.84 -0.37
N CYS A 67 0.78 2.52 -0.97
CA CYS A 67 2.11 1.97 -1.25
C CYS A 67 2.77 1.43 0.03
N VAL A 68 2.59 2.18 1.11
CA VAL A 68 3.10 1.86 2.43
C VAL A 68 2.41 0.66 3.08
N THR A 69 1.07 0.61 3.04
CA THR A 69 0.29 -0.40 3.78
C THR A 69 0.06 -1.66 2.95
N GLN A 70 0.13 -1.52 1.63
CA GLN A 70 -0.21 -2.50 0.61
C GLN A 70 -1.62 -3.07 0.80
N PHE A 71 -2.54 -2.28 1.37
CA PHE A 71 -3.86 -2.77 1.79
C PHE A 71 -4.68 -3.27 0.59
N TYR A 72 -4.86 -2.40 -0.42
CA TYR A 72 -5.64 -2.74 -1.61
C TYR A 72 -4.94 -3.80 -2.46
N GLN A 73 -3.63 -3.74 -2.58
CA GLN A 73 -2.87 -4.79 -3.28
C GLN A 73 -3.05 -6.17 -2.61
N LYS A 74 -2.99 -6.27 -1.28
CA LYS A 74 -3.24 -7.52 -0.54
C LYS A 74 -4.67 -8.02 -0.72
N GLU A 75 -5.64 -7.12 -0.69
CA GLU A 75 -7.04 -7.46 -0.91
C GLU A 75 -7.25 -8.01 -2.33
N ARG A 76 -6.71 -7.32 -3.34
CA ARG A 76 -6.76 -7.75 -4.74
C ARG A 76 -6.16 -9.15 -4.91
N VAL A 77 -4.98 -9.40 -4.36
CA VAL A 77 -4.34 -10.72 -4.41
C VAL A 77 -5.19 -11.79 -3.73
N THR A 78 -5.81 -11.47 -2.60
CA THR A 78 -6.72 -12.37 -1.89
C THR A 78 -7.94 -12.73 -2.75
N GLN A 79 -8.57 -11.73 -3.37
CA GLN A 79 -9.71 -11.94 -4.25
C GLN A 79 -9.33 -12.79 -5.49
N MET A 80 -8.19 -12.49 -6.13
CA MET A 80 -7.68 -13.29 -7.25
C MET A 80 -7.42 -14.75 -6.85
N LYS A 81 -6.86 -14.99 -5.67
CA LYS A 81 -6.64 -16.35 -5.13
C LYS A 81 -7.97 -17.08 -4.90
N ARG A 82 -8.97 -16.40 -4.32
CA ARG A 82 -10.31 -16.98 -4.10
C ARG A 82 -10.98 -17.38 -5.41
N GLU A 83 -10.94 -16.52 -6.42
CA GLU A 83 -11.50 -16.84 -7.74
C GLU A 83 -10.77 -18.01 -8.40
N ARG A 84 -9.44 -18.08 -8.27
CA ARG A 84 -8.65 -19.21 -8.78
C ARG A 84 -9.11 -20.54 -8.15
N ILE A 85 -9.36 -20.57 -6.85
CA ILE A 85 -9.86 -21.76 -6.16
C ILE A 85 -11.27 -22.13 -6.65
N LYS A 86 -12.17 -21.16 -6.82
CA LYS A 86 -13.51 -21.41 -7.36
C LYS A 86 -13.45 -22.06 -8.74
N GLN A 87 -12.56 -21.61 -9.61
CA GLN A 87 -12.40 -22.18 -10.96
C GLN A 87 -11.87 -23.62 -10.93
N VAL A 88 -10.99 -23.95 -9.97
CA VAL A 88 -10.54 -25.34 -9.75
C VAL A 88 -11.71 -26.21 -9.29
N LEU A 89 -12.53 -25.73 -8.36
CA LEU A 89 -13.72 -26.47 -7.87
C LEU A 89 -14.76 -26.69 -8.98
N ARG A 90 -14.89 -25.76 -9.93
CA ARG A 90 -15.74 -25.90 -11.12
C ARG A 90 -15.15 -26.80 -12.21
N GLY A 91 -13.89 -27.23 -12.07
CA GLY A 91 -13.17 -28.01 -13.09
C GLY A 91 -12.71 -27.20 -14.31
N GLU A 92 -12.80 -25.86 -14.28
CA GLU A 92 -12.33 -24.98 -15.36
C GLU A 92 -10.80 -24.87 -15.40
N ARG A 93 -10.13 -25.15 -14.28
CA ARG A 93 -8.67 -25.11 -14.14
C ARG A 93 -8.16 -26.38 -13.46
N LYS A 94 -6.99 -26.85 -13.89
CA LYS A 94 -6.35 -28.02 -13.27
C LYS A 94 -5.77 -27.62 -11.90
N PRO A 95 -5.97 -28.41 -10.83
CA PRO A 95 -5.38 -28.13 -9.52
C PRO A 95 -3.85 -27.98 -9.54
N MET A 96 -3.19 -28.75 -10.41
CA MET A 96 -1.73 -28.72 -10.63
C MET A 96 -1.24 -27.33 -11.09
N GLU A 97 -2.05 -26.59 -11.85
CA GLU A 97 -1.71 -25.23 -12.30
C GLU A 97 -1.90 -24.16 -11.21
N VAL A 98 -2.43 -24.54 -10.04
CA VAL A 98 -2.79 -23.61 -8.97
C VAL A 98 -2.00 -23.86 -7.68
N PHE A 99 -1.75 -25.12 -7.34
CA PHE A 99 -1.17 -25.52 -6.05
C PHE A 99 0.25 -26.10 -6.15
N ASP A 100 0.65 -26.65 -7.29
CA ASP A 100 2.03 -27.12 -7.43
C ASP A 100 2.99 -25.92 -7.57
N SER A 101 4.26 -26.14 -7.23
CA SER A 101 5.32 -25.21 -7.59
C SER A 101 5.43 -25.18 -9.12
N ILE A 102 4.65 -24.29 -9.74
CA ILE A 102 4.79 -23.96 -11.15
C ILE A 102 6.22 -23.46 -11.29
N LYS A 103 7.12 -24.30 -11.81
CA LYS A 103 8.35 -23.78 -12.41
C LYS A 103 7.84 -22.85 -13.49
N PRO A 104 8.03 -21.53 -13.34
CA PRO A 104 7.54 -20.62 -14.35
C PRO A 104 8.18 -21.08 -15.69
N PRO A 105 7.42 -21.11 -16.80
CA PRO A 105 7.92 -21.66 -18.05
C PRO A 105 9.26 -21.00 -18.40
N ARG A 106 10.15 -21.72 -19.10
CA ARG A 106 11.54 -21.24 -19.35
C ARG A 106 11.59 -19.81 -19.89
N ASP A 107 10.56 -19.41 -20.62
CA ASP A 107 10.44 -18.12 -21.29
C ASP A 107 9.65 -17.07 -20.47
N SER A 108 9.27 -17.38 -19.24
CA SER A 108 8.62 -16.41 -18.36
C SER A 108 9.62 -15.30 -18.00
N PHE A 109 9.25 -14.06 -18.25
CA PHE A 109 10.02 -12.92 -17.77
C PHE A 109 9.95 -12.87 -16.23
N GLN A 110 11.01 -13.34 -15.58
CA GLN A 110 11.21 -13.17 -14.14
C GLN A 110 12.06 -11.92 -13.93
N HIS A 111 11.52 -10.92 -13.23
CA HIS A 111 12.37 -9.87 -12.70
C HIS A 111 13.42 -10.49 -11.77
N GLY A 112 14.69 -10.13 -11.94
CA GLY A 112 15.80 -10.69 -11.17
C GLY A 112 15.72 -10.39 -9.66
N PRO A 113 16.54 -11.06 -8.82
CA PRO A 113 17.77 -11.78 -9.16
C PRO A 113 17.66 -13.28 -8.84
N PHE A 114 17.33 -14.09 -9.85
CA PHE A 114 17.59 -15.53 -9.79
C PHE A 114 18.74 -15.81 -10.76
N ILE A 115 19.96 -15.81 -10.22
CA ILE A 115 21.10 -16.47 -10.86
C ILE A 115 20.80 -17.97 -10.78
N ASN A 116 20.57 -18.60 -11.94
CA ASN A 116 20.58 -20.06 -12.05
C ASN A 116 21.99 -20.59 -11.77
#